data_AF-Q3A7C4-F1
#
_entry.id   AF-Q3A7C4-F1
#
_cell.length_a   1.000
_cell.length_b   1.000
_cell.length_c   1.000
_cell.angle_alpha   90.00
_cell.angle_beta   90.00
_cell.angle_gamma   90.00
#
_symmetry.space_group_name_H-M   'P 1'
#
loop_
_entity.id
_entity.type
_entity.pdbx_description
1 polymer ?
#
loop_
_entity_poly.entity_id
_entity_poly.type
_entity_poly.pdbx_seq_one_letter_code
_entity_poly.pdbx_strand_id
1 'polypeptide(L)'
;MKNHLRNAPPSFIGPTACRALAVALSCLMLLICQPLAAQPLPEQQVLPAETAGQVERPGADSPQTIADRMETQRTACFDRIWSNYQEDVWFYGDNGKRILPTMDLTWLVVRLNDRNTSEAGMAVAAPPSFEAFNARYGAYFSHFLHDPALAPAMAAYKLRRDMPKDVFKTLMTRLHQDPQVLYAHPAWNIEDQLHAPLERIDITWKTATDLGQRHALLQALGAVPTDEAVTANRQQISIDPCRRSVWQAANLLADDIRVAQARPLLMPLVPPIGVRFDLGLNGATPGSAIPFTFEIRFTDRIKIESSTIANLNLKPAGIFHNLYDIHYDVPLSSIDLNRSPIRITGQLKIYATGEFSIPGIPVYYTDSGAPGSKVQRTKTDEMPVRIAAMIPERHSGFELQVVPPEPLPGIDPAEASKAKRHAVLLLLAGLLLIGLVATVAALLRRNRRLAAQKPENHALARCHAAVQSAVIAAQQHPGLSEYVALGTVWKHYLAEFADLDPDKRGGSHASFYRRIEAELPMECRQSIAELLAGFDQILARGADAPLPKDLPDRTALLLGALQAFAQPQPEYAQKD
;
A
#
# COMPACT_ATOMS: atom_id res chain seq x y z
N MET A 1 83.46 13.67 11.03
CA MET A 1 83.34 13.58 12.50
C MET A 1 81.95 13.05 12.85
N LYS A 2 81.94 11.94 13.62
CA LYS A 2 80.88 11.42 14.51
C LYS A 2 79.55 10.89 13.96
N ASN A 3 79.48 9.55 13.96
CA ASN A 3 78.37 8.67 14.33
C ASN A 3 77.45 9.24 15.45
N HIS A 4 76.14 8.94 15.43
CA HIS A 4 75.49 7.83 16.17
C HIS A 4 73.98 8.06 16.42
N LEU A 5 73.22 6.93 16.42
CA LEU A 5 71.86 6.69 16.99
C LEU A 5 70.66 7.05 16.07
N ARG A 6 69.61 6.24 15.90
CA ARG A 6 69.28 4.86 16.35
C ARG A 6 68.02 4.41 15.60
N ASN A 7 67.92 3.11 15.38
CA ASN A 7 66.72 2.38 14.95
C ASN A 7 65.49 2.68 15.84
N ALA A 8 64.32 2.84 15.22
CA ALA A 8 63.02 2.65 15.86
C ALA A 8 62.21 1.62 15.03
N PRO A 9 61.75 0.50 15.60
CA PRO A 9 60.91 -0.46 14.88
C PRO A 9 59.47 0.08 14.75
N PRO A 10 58.70 -0.36 13.75
CA PRO A 10 57.28 -0.05 13.66
C PRO A 10 56.54 -0.69 14.85
N SER A 11 55.85 0.15 15.61
CA SER A 11 55.00 -0.27 16.72
C SER A 11 53.80 -1.07 16.21
N PHE A 12 53.89 -2.40 16.36
CA PHE A 12 52.75 -3.29 16.27
C PHE A 12 51.76 -2.93 17.39
N ILE A 13 50.62 -2.34 17.02
CA ILE A 13 49.47 -2.22 17.91
C ILE A 13 48.91 -3.64 18.05
N GLY A 14 49.27 -4.29 19.16
CA GLY A 14 48.81 -5.64 19.46
C GLY A 14 47.30 -5.72 19.73
N PRO A 15 46.70 -6.92 19.65
CA PRO A 15 45.26 -7.17 19.87
C PRO A 15 44.77 -6.77 21.27
N THR A 16 45.68 -6.47 22.21
CA THR A 16 45.38 -5.95 23.54
C THR A 16 44.90 -4.50 23.53
N ALA A 17 45.39 -3.66 22.61
CA ALA A 17 44.96 -2.27 22.50
C ALA A 17 43.54 -2.14 21.93
N CYS A 18 43.15 -3.00 20.97
CA CYS A 18 41.78 -3.08 20.49
C CYS A 18 40.79 -3.56 21.55
N ARG A 19 41.22 -4.49 22.43
CA ARG A 19 40.38 -4.96 23.54
C ARG A 19 40.20 -3.87 24.61
N ALA A 20 41.25 -3.11 24.93
CA ALA A 20 41.15 -1.99 25.86
C ALA A 20 40.22 -0.88 25.35
N LEU A 21 40.26 -0.59 24.04
CA LEU A 21 39.41 0.42 23.42
C LEU A 21 37.94 -0.03 23.31
N ALA A 22 37.69 -1.32 23.03
CA ALA A 22 36.34 -1.88 23.01
C ALA A 22 35.72 -1.94 24.42
N VAL A 23 36.50 -2.27 25.45
CA VAL A 23 36.03 -2.26 26.85
C VAL A 23 35.74 -0.85 27.33
N ALA A 24 36.60 0.13 26.99
CA ALA A 24 36.34 1.54 27.30
C ALA A 24 35.07 2.07 26.62
N LEU A 25 34.81 1.65 25.37
CA LEU A 25 33.60 2.04 24.62
C LEU A 25 32.34 1.38 25.20
N SER A 26 32.42 0.11 25.60
CA SER A 26 31.31 -0.60 26.26
C SER A 26 30.99 -0.02 27.64
N CYS A 27 32.01 0.38 28.42
CA CYS A 27 31.80 1.07 29.70
C CYS A 27 31.16 2.46 29.51
N LEU A 28 31.54 3.20 28.46
CA LEU A 28 30.93 4.50 28.15
C LEU A 28 29.46 4.37 27.72
N MET A 29 29.11 3.31 26.96
CA MET A 29 27.73 3.03 26.56
C MET A 29 26.87 2.52 27.73
N LEU A 30 27.45 1.77 28.67
CA LEU A 30 26.78 1.32 29.90
C LEU A 30 26.52 2.46 30.90
N LEU A 31 27.30 3.55 30.85
CA LEU A 31 27.10 4.73 31.71
C LEU A 31 26.01 5.68 31.18
N ILE A 32 25.63 5.58 29.91
CA ILE A 32 24.59 6.43 29.28
C ILE A 32 23.22 5.72 29.29
N CYS A 33 23.21 4.39 29.40
CA CYS A 33 21.99 3.61 29.46
C CYS A 33 21.82 2.97 30.84
N GLN A 34 21.04 3.59 31.73
CA GLN A 34 19.99 3.02 32.60
C GLN A 34 19.47 4.11 33.57
N PRO A 35 18.18 4.13 33.97
CA PRO A 35 17.23 3.01 33.92
C PRO A 35 15.92 3.33 33.17
N LEU A 36 15.55 2.44 32.25
CA LEU A 36 14.15 2.13 31.95
C LEU A 36 14.05 0.60 31.94
N ALA A 37 13.99 0.03 33.14
CA ALA A 37 13.74 -1.39 33.36
C ALA A 37 12.67 -1.51 34.45
N ALA A 38 11.41 -1.60 34.03
CA ALA A 38 10.32 -2.16 34.82
C ALA A 38 9.08 -2.37 33.93
N GLN A 39 9.08 -3.38 33.07
CA GLN A 39 7.84 -4.06 32.69
C GLN A 39 8.09 -5.58 32.61
N PRO A 40 7.30 -6.41 33.32
CA PRO A 40 7.42 -7.86 33.27
C PRO A 40 6.84 -8.43 31.97
N LEU A 41 7.52 -9.44 31.42
CA LEU A 41 7.01 -10.26 30.31
C LEU A 41 5.74 -11.01 30.74
N PRO A 42 4.74 -11.16 29.86
CA PRO A 42 3.64 -12.09 30.09
C PRO A 42 4.11 -13.54 29.92
N GLU A 43 3.66 -14.37 30.85
CA GLU A 43 3.84 -15.82 30.89
C GLU A 43 3.44 -16.50 29.58
N GLN A 44 4.35 -17.35 29.13
CA GLN A 44 4.20 -18.30 28.05
C GLN A 44 3.23 -19.40 28.52
N GLN A 45 1.96 -19.33 28.10
CA GLN A 45 1.02 -20.42 28.32
C GLN A 45 1.41 -21.63 27.47
N VAL A 46 1.65 -22.72 28.19
CA VAL A 46 1.91 -24.07 27.71
C VAL A 46 0.70 -24.59 26.94
N LEU A 47 0.93 -25.07 25.72
CA LEU A 47 -0.05 -25.87 24.97
C LEU A 47 -0.44 -27.12 25.79
N PRO A 48 -1.73 -27.44 25.95
CA PRO A 48 -2.12 -28.79 26.33
C PRO A 48 -1.91 -29.72 25.13
N ALA A 49 -1.29 -30.85 25.42
CA ALA A 49 -1.07 -31.97 24.52
C ALA A 49 -2.37 -32.51 23.92
N GLU A 50 -2.28 -32.94 22.67
CA GLU A 50 -3.27 -33.80 22.01
C GLU A 50 -3.54 -35.05 22.85
N THR A 51 -4.78 -35.20 23.33
CA THR A 51 -5.32 -36.49 23.71
C THR A 51 -6.12 -37.02 22.53
N ALA A 52 -5.55 -38.04 21.87
CA ALA A 52 -6.24 -38.83 20.87
C ALA A 52 -7.40 -39.61 21.51
N GLY A 53 -8.56 -39.59 20.84
CA GLY A 53 -9.55 -40.65 20.92
C GLY A 53 -10.88 -40.29 21.59
N GLN A 54 -11.88 -39.93 20.78
CA GLN A 54 -13.16 -40.65 20.75
C GLN A 54 -13.98 -40.21 19.53
N VAL A 55 -14.27 -41.20 18.67
CA VAL A 55 -15.25 -41.09 17.59
C VAL A 55 -16.63 -41.10 18.24
N GLU A 56 -17.25 -39.93 18.39
CA GLU A 56 -18.65 -39.81 18.79
C GLU A 56 -19.52 -39.67 17.54
N ARG A 57 -20.54 -40.53 17.45
CA ARG A 57 -21.58 -40.53 16.40
C ARG A 57 -22.33 -39.19 16.40
N PRO A 58 -22.85 -38.73 15.24
CA PRO A 58 -23.59 -37.48 15.16
C PRO A 58 -24.94 -37.63 15.89
N GLY A 59 -25.01 -37.16 17.13
CA GLY A 59 -26.26 -36.83 17.80
C GLY A 59 -26.78 -35.50 17.27
N ALA A 60 -28.09 -35.36 17.13
CA ALA A 60 -28.72 -34.11 16.70
C ALA A 60 -28.36 -32.99 17.68
N ASP A 61 -27.51 -32.06 17.24
CA ASP A 61 -27.13 -30.88 18.02
C ASP A 61 -28.38 -30.08 18.41
N SER A 62 -28.47 -29.68 19.68
CA SER A 62 -29.56 -28.85 20.14
C SER A 62 -29.48 -27.45 19.51
N PRO A 63 -30.62 -26.76 19.28
CA PRO A 63 -30.64 -25.49 18.55
C PRO A 63 -29.76 -24.38 19.17
N GLN A 64 -29.56 -24.42 20.48
CA GLN A 64 -28.68 -23.50 21.21
C GLN A 64 -27.20 -23.73 20.86
N THR A 65 -26.76 -24.99 20.78
CA THR A 65 -25.37 -25.34 20.42
C THR A 65 -25.04 -24.94 18.97
N ILE A 66 -26.02 -24.98 18.07
CA ILE A 66 -25.86 -24.52 16.69
C ILE A 66 -25.71 -22.99 16.65
N ALA A 67 -26.56 -22.25 17.37
CA ALA A 67 -26.50 -20.79 17.44
C ALA A 67 -25.16 -20.29 18.02
N ASP A 68 -24.68 -20.91 19.09
CA ASP A 68 -23.40 -20.56 19.73
C ASP A 68 -22.21 -20.84 18.81
N ARG A 69 -22.23 -21.95 18.06
CA ARG A 69 -21.18 -22.24 17.06
C ARG A 69 -21.18 -21.23 15.93
N MET A 70 -22.36 -20.85 15.41
CA MET A 70 -22.47 -19.85 14.34
C MET A 70 -21.97 -18.47 14.79
N GLU A 71 -22.28 -18.08 16.03
CA GLU A 71 -21.82 -16.80 16.59
C GLU A 71 -20.31 -16.79 16.83
N THR A 72 -19.75 -17.90 17.31
CA THR A 72 -18.29 -18.08 17.45
C THR A 72 -17.59 -17.99 16.09
N GLN A 73 -18.13 -18.64 15.06
CA GLN A 73 -17.59 -18.57 13.70
C GLN A 73 -17.65 -17.16 13.10
N ARG A 74 -18.75 -16.42 13.32
CA ARG A 74 -18.91 -15.03 12.88
C ARG A 74 -17.86 -14.13 13.53
N THR A 75 -17.70 -14.25 14.84
CA THR A 75 -16.72 -13.49 15.64
C THR A 75 -15.31 -13.76 15.14
N ALA A 76 -14.94 -15.03 14.97
CA ALA A 76 -13.64 -15.42 14.43
C ALA A 76 -13.42 -14.90 12.99
N CYS A 77 -14.48 -14.86 12.16
CA CYS A 77 -14.40 -14.25 10.83
C CYS A 77 -14.10 -12.75 10.93
N PHE A 78 -14.84 -12.01 11.77
CA PHE A 78 -14.63 -10.57 11.96
C PHE A 78 -13.18 -10.26 12.33
N ASP A 79 -12.65 -10.94 13.35
CA ASP A 79 -11.28 -10.74 13.84
C ASP A 79 -10.25 -11.05 12.76
N ARG A 80 -10.43 -12.18 12.06
CA ARG A 80 -9.52 -12.60 10.99
C ARG A 80 -9.50 -11.59 9.84
N ILE A 81 -10.67 -11.11 9.43
CA ILE A 81 -10.78 -10.08 8.39
C ILE A 81 -10.04 -8.82 8.83
N TRP A 82 -10.38 -8.31 10.02
CA TRP A 82 -9.79 -7.09 10.54
C TRP A 82 -8.25 -7.18 10.63
N SER A 83 -7.71 -8.30 11.11
CA SER A 83 -6.25 -8.54 11.16
C SER A 83 -5.63 -8.62 9.77
N ASN A 84 -6.22 -9.41 8.87
CA ASN A 84 -5.71 -9.58 7.51
C ASN A 84 -5.62 -8.25 6.78
N TYR A 85 -6.62 -7.37 6.93
CA TYR A 85 -6.64 -6.07 6.27
C TYR A 85 -5.60 -5.07 6.83
N GLN A 86 -4.94 -5.41 7.95
CA GLN A 86 -3.85 -4.64 8.55
C GLN A 86 -2.45 -5.18 8.22
N GLU A 87 -2.34 -6.40 7.68
CA GLU A 87 -1.07 -7.12 7.50
C GLU A 87 -0.72 -7.30 6.02
N ASP A 88 0.47 -6.82 5.62
CA ASP A 88 1.17 -6.99 4.32
C ASP A 88 0.27 -7.27 3.09
N VAL A 89 -0.63 -6.33 2.80
CA VAL A 89 -1.54 -6.42 1.66
C VAL A 89 -0.81 -6.00 0.39
N TRP A 90 -0.83 -6.87 -0.62
CA TRP A 90 -0.42 -6.54 -1.99
C TRP A 90 -1.11 -7.45 -3.00
N PHE A 91 -1.23 -6.99 -4.25
CA PHE A 91 -1.74 -7.78 -5.36
C PHE A 91 -1.23 -7.27 -6.72
N TYR A 92 -1.47 -8.00 -7.80
CA TYR A 92 -1.09 -7.58 -9.15
C TYR A 92 -2.20 -6.77 -9.84
N GLY A 93 -1.86 -5.61 -10.40
CA GLY A 93 -2.76 -4.76 -11.18
C GLY A 93 -2.89 -5.18 -12.65
N ASP A 94 -3.53 -4.32 -13.46
CA ASP A 94 -3.87 -4.62 -14.86
C ASP A 94 -2.65 -4.81 -15.77
N ASN A 95 -1.56 -4.10 -15.47
CA ASN A 95 -0.27 -4.23 -16.13
C ASN A 95 0.63 -5.30 -15.47
N GLY A 96 0.12 -6.02 -14.46
CA GLY A 96 0.86 -6.97 -13.63
C GLY A 96 1.96 -6.31 -12.78
N LYS A 97 1.88 -5.00 -12.52
CA LYS A 97 2.67 -4.35 -11.46
C LYS A 97 2.08 -4.70 -10.11
N ARG A 98 2.95 -4.82 -9.11
CA ARG A 98 2.55 -5.00 -7.71
C ARG A 98 1.94 -3.69 -7.20
N ILE A 99 0.72 -3.77 -6.70
CA ILE A 99 0.00 -2.69 -6.02
C ILE A 99 0.12 -2.93 -4.51
N LEU A 100 0.52 -1.90 -3.77
CA LEU A 100 0.56 -1.88 -2.31
C LEU A 100 -0.45 -0.84 -1.83
N PRO A 101 -1.68 -1.24 -1.48
CA PRO A 101 -2.67 -0.30 -0.96
C PRO A 101 -2.23 0.23 0.40
N THR A 102 -2.57 1.49 0.67
CA THR A 102 -2.47 2.07 2.02
C THR A 102 -3.84 2.07 2.68
N MET A 103 -3.88 1.76 3.97
CA MET A 103 -5.14 1.71 4.71
C MET A 103 -5.66 3.12 4.98
N ASP A 104 -6.95 3.36 4.71
CA ASP A 104 -7.64 4.60 5.04
C ASP A 104 -8.78 4.33 6.03
N LEU A 105 -8.66 4.91 7.23
CA LEU A 105 -9.64 4.76 8.31
C LEU A 105 -10.78 5.78 8.25
N THR A 106 -10.80 6.68 7.27
CA THR A 106 -11.91 7.64 7.11
C THR A 106 -13.15 6.98 6.53
N TRP A 107 -13.00 5.80 5.92
CA TRP A 107 -14.09 4.96 5.44
C TRP A 107 -14.03 3.57 6.06
N LEU A 108 -15.20 3.07 6.45
CA LEU A 108 -15.40 1.73 6.97
C LEU A 108 -16.36 0.98 6.04
N VAL A 109 -15.89 -0.11 5.47
CA VAL A 109 -16.69 -1.02 4.66
C VAL A 109 -17.32 -2.05 5.60
N VAL A 110 -18.64 -2.21 5.53
CA VAL A 110 -19.41 -3.10 6.40
C VAL A 110 -20.15 -4.12 5.54
N ARG A 111 -19.96 -5.40 5.88
CA ARG A 111 -20.64 -6.55 5.28
C ARG A 111 -21.74 -7.03 6.22
N LEU A 112 -22.99 -6.97 5.79
CA LEU A 112 -24.12 -7.54 6.54
C LEU A 112 -24.23 -9.04 6.28
N ASN A 113 -24.84 -9.79 7.19
CA ASN A 113 -24.99 -11.23 7.06
C ASN A 113 -26.15 -11.58 6.09
N ASP A 114 -25.88 -12.16 4.93
CA ASP A 114 -26.89 -12.39 3.87
C ASP A 114 -27.73 -13.66 4.10
N ARG A 115 -28.16 -13.93 5.34
CA ARG A 115 -28.84 -15.19 5.72
C ARG A 115 -30.17 -15.37 5.00
N ASN A 116 -30.11 -15.97 3.81
CA ASN A 116 -31.20 -16.72 3.18
C ASN A 116 -31.05 -18.24 3.35
N THR A 117 -30.02 -18.72 4.05
CA THR A 117 -29.86 -20.16 4.37
C THR A 117 -30.59 -20.53 5.66
N SER A 118 -31.90 -20.74 5.53
CA SER A 118 -32.69 -21.53 6.47
C SER A 118 -32.29 -23.01 6.34
N GLU A 119 -31.36 -23.48 7.16
CA GLU A 119 -31.15 -24.93 7.38
C GLU A 119 -31.70 -25.42 8.73
N ALA A 120 -32.36 -24.56 9.51
CA ALA A 120 -33.15 -25.00 10.64
C ALA A 120 -34.33 -24.04 10.79
N GLY A 121 -35.55 -24.56 10.62
CA GLY A 121 -36.82 -23.81 10.65
C GLY A 121 -37.15 -23.16 12.00
N MET A 122 -36.28 -22.29 12.49
CA MET A 122 -36.54 -21.36 13.58
C MET A 122 -36.77 -19.96 13.01
N ALA A 123 -37.72 -19.26 13.63
CA ALA A 123 -38.33 -18.01 13.20
C ALA A 123 -37.39 -17.06 12.43
N VAL A 124 -37.80 -16.72 11.21
CA VAL A 124 -37.16 -15.77 10.31
C VAL A 124 -37.19 -14.39 10.95
N ALA A 125 -36.13 -14.01 11.65
CA ALA A 125 -35.80 -12.60 11.82
C ALA A 125 -35.70 -12.00 10.42
N ALA A 126 -36.32 -10.82 10.23
CA ALA A 126 -36.29 -10.13 8.95
C ALA A 126 -34.84 -10.04 8.42
N PRO A 127 -34.60 -10.26 7.11
CA PRO A 127 -33.26 -10.21 6.55
C PRO A 127 -32.62 -8.86 6.92
N PRO A 128 -31.33 -8.86 7.33
CA PRO A 128 -30.69 -7.64 7.78
C PRO A 128 -30.70 -6.62 6.64
N SER A 129 -31.38 -5.51 6.86
CA SER A 129 -31.47 -4.42 5.91
C SER A 129 -30.48 -3.33 6.27
N PHE A 130 -29.89 -2.71 5.25
CA PHE A 130 -29.09 -1.50 5.43
C PHE A 130 -29.88 -0.37 6.09
N GLU A 131 -31.21 -0.34 5.91
CA GLU A 131 -32.07 0.61 6.59
C GLU A 131 -32.06 0.42 8.12
N ALA A 132 -32.20 -0.82 8.61
CA ALA A 132 -32.14 -1.13 10.04
C ALA A 132 -30.74 -0.88 10.63
N PHE A 133 -29.69 -1.17 9.86
CA PHE A 133 -28.32 -0.83 10.23
C PHE A 133 -28.13 0.70 10.35
N ASN A 134 -28.57 1.45 9.34
CA ASN A 134 -28.47 2.90 9.29
C ASN A 134 -29.24 3.60 10.41
N ALA A 135 -30.40 3.06 10.80
CA ALA A 135 -31.16 3.58 11.93
C ALA A 135 -30.39 3.45 13.26
N ARG A 136 -29.59 2.38 13.44
CA ARG A 136 -28.84 2.12 14.69
C ARG A 136 -27.49 2.84 14.72
N TYR A 137 -26.78 2.90 13.60
CA TYR A 137 -25.40 3.39 13.53
C TYR A 137 -25.23 4.72 12.79
N GLY A 138 -26.29 5.30 12.23
CA GLY A 138 -26.21 6.52 11.41
C GLY A 138 -25.55 7.71 12.11
N ALA A 139 -25.59 7.80 13.45
CA ALA A 139 -24.93 8.86 14.22
C ALA A 139 -23.39 8.87 14.12
N TYR A 140 -22.79 7.73 13.75
CA TYR A 140 -21.34 7.56 13.59
C TYR A 140 -20.83 7.93 12.20
N PHE A 141 -21.73 7.97 11.20
CA PHE A 141 -21.38 8.11 9.80
C PHE A 141 -21.88 9.43 9.25
N SER A 142 -21.13 9.99 8.29
CA SER A 142 -21.52 11.20 7.59
C SER A 142 -22.19 10.89 6.25
N HIS A 143 -21.76 9.82 5.60
CA HIS A 143 -22.19 9.40 4.26
C HIS A 143 -22.11 7.88 4.20
N PHE A 144 -22.88 7.25 3.30
CA PHE A 144 -22.68 5.85 2.94
C PHE A 144 -22.83 5.66 1.44
N LEU A 145 -22.20 4.62 0.91
CA LEU A 145 -22.21 4.19 -0.48
C LEU A 145 -22.62 2.72 -0.53
N HIS A 146 -23.68 2.43 -1.28
CA HIS A 146 -24.17 1.07 -1.51
C HIS A 146 -24.46 0.90 -2.99
N ASP A 147 -23.81 -0.10 -3.60
CA ASP A 147 -24.09 -0.54 -4.97
C ASP A 147 -24.53 -2.01 -4.94
N PRO A 148 -25.84 -2.28 -5.00
CA PRO A 148 -26.34 -3.64 -4.93
C PRO A 148 -25.94 -4.52 -6.11
N ALA A 149 -25.58 -3.93 -7.27
CA ALA A 149 -25.16 -4.70 -8.44
C ALA A 149 -23.76 -5.30 -8.26
N LEU A 150 -22.86 -4.53 -7.62
CA LEU A 150 -21.49 -4.95 -7.36
C LEU A 150 -21.39 -5.77 -6.07
N ALA A 151 -22.07 -5.34 -5.01
CA ALA A 151 -21.97 -5.95 -3.69
C ALA A 151 -23.30 -5.84 -2.92
N PRO A 152 -24.24 -6.79 -3.10
CA PRO A 152 -25.61 -6.69 -2.59
C PRO A 152 -25.69 -6.49 -1.07
N ALA A 153 -24.77 -7.11 -0.33
CA ALA A 153 -24.76 -7.11 1.13
C ALA A 153 -23.57 -6.36 1.74
N MET A 154 -22.89 -5.51 0.97
CA MET A 154 -21.77 -4.67 1.45
C MET A 154 -22.03 -3.19 1.19
N ALA A 155 -21.74 -2.33 2.16
CA ALA A 155 -21.80 -0.88 1.99
C ALA A 155 -20.57 -0.21 2.62
N ALA A 156 -20.13 0.92 2.05
CA ALA A 156 -19.02 1.70 2.56
C ALA A 156 -19.54 2.95 3.28
N TYR A 157 -19.07 3.19 4.50
CA TYR A 157 -19.53 4.26 5.38
C TYR A 157 -18.39 5.24 5.66
N LYS A 158 -18.61 6.52 5.39
CA LYS A 158 -17.65 7.57 5.73
C LYS A 158 -17.79 7.95 7.20
N LEU A 159 -16.73 7.77 7.99
CA LEU A 159 -16.69 8.21 9.38
C LEU A 159 -16.83 9.73 9.48
N ARG A 160 -17.31 10.20 10.63
CA ARG A 160 -17.31 11.63 10.94
C ARG A 160 -15.87 12.12 11.15
N ARG A 161 -15.55 13.29 10.56
CA ARG A 161 -14.20 13.89 10.54
C ARG A 161 -13.58 14.05 11.94
N ASP A 162 -14.40 14.38 12.93
CA ASP A 162 -13.95 14.68 14.29
C ASP A 162 -14.26 13.54 15.28
N MET A 163 -14.30 12.28 14.81
CA MET A 163 -14.60 11.14 15.67
C MET A 163 -13.44 10.88 16.65
N PRO A 164 -13.68 10.96 17.98
CA PRO A 164 -12.65 10.61 18.96
C PRO A 164 -12.28 9.12 18.87
N LYS A 165 -11.01 8.79 19.16
CA LYS A 165 -10.51 7.41 19.10
C LYS A 165 -11.32 6.43 19.97
N ASP A 166 -11.76 6.86 21.14
CA ASP A 166 -12.57 6.02 22.04
C ASP A 166 -13.97 5.73 21.49
N VAL A 167 -14.55 6.69 20.77
CA VAL A 167 -15.83 6.54 20.07
C VAL A 167 -15.68 5.55 18.92
N PHE A 168 -14.57 5.64 18.18
CA PHE A 168 -14.25 4.67 17.12
C PHE A 168 -14.06 3.26 17.69
N LYS A 169 -13.31 3.10 18.78
CA LYS A 169 -13.15 1.80 19.46
C LYS A 169 -14.50 1.23 19.90
N THR A 170 -15.36 2.07 20.47
CA THR A 170 -16.71 1.67 20.87
C THR A 170 -17.55 1.24 19.67
N LEU A 171 -17.48 1.96 18.55
CA LEU A 171 -18.14 1.56 17.31
C LEU A 171 -17.66 0.19 16.85
N MET A 172 -16.34 -0.04 16.77
CA MET A 172 -15.78 -1.32 16.35
C MET A 172 -16.21 -2.47 17.27
N THR A 173 -16.20 -2.27 18.59
CA THR A 173 -16.71 -3.28 19.55
C THR A 173 -18.20 -3.57 19.33
N ARG A 174 -19.01 -2.55 19.06
CA ARG A 174 -20.46 -2.73 18.80
C ARG A 174 -20.71 -3.44 17.47
N LEU A 175 -19.94 -3.15 16.43
CA LEU A 175 -20.04 -3.85 15.15
C LEU A 175 -19.60 -5.30 15.27
N HIS A 176 -18.53 -5.56 16.02
CA HIS A 176 -18.05 -6.90 16.32
C HIS A 176 -19.10 -7.73 17.06
N GLN A 177 -19.90 -7.12 17.94
CA GLN A 177 -20.97 -7.79 18.71
C GLN A 177 -22.34 -7.83 18.00
N ASP A 178 -22.50 -7.17 16.84
CA ASP A 178 -23.79 -7.13 16.14
C ASP A 178 -23.97 -8.39 15.27
N PRO A 179 -24.99 -9.24 15.53
CA PRO A 179 -25.22 -10.45 14.74
C PRO A 179 -25.63 -10.16 13.30
N GLN A 180 -26.06 -8.92 12.98
CA GLN A 180 -26.33 -8.50 11.60
C GLN A 180 -25.05 -8.21 10.80
N VAL A 181 -23.92 -7.95 11.47
CA VAL A 181 -22.64 -7.62 10.84
C VAL A 181 -21.78 -8.88 10.77
N LEU A 182 -21.41 -9.28 9.55
CA LEU A 182 -20.50 -10.39 9.33
C LEU A 182 -19.06 -9.93 9.62
N TYR A 183 -18.64 -8.82 9.00
CA TYR A 183 -17.35 -8.19 9.26
C TYR A 183 -17.37 -6.70 8.87
N ALA A 184 -16.36 -5.97 9.30
CA ALA A 184 -16.04 -4.64 8.79
C ALA A 184 -14.52 -4.53 8.50
N HIS A 185 -14.13 -3.68 7.56
CA HIS A 185 -12.72 -3.37 7.28
C HIS A 185 -12.56 -1.93 6.76
N PRO A 186 -11.36 -1.35 6.87
CA PRO A 186 -11.07 -0.04 6.28
C PRO A 186 -11.16 -0.06 4.75
N ALA A 187 -11.23 1.14 4.17
CA ALA A 187 -10.98 1.32 2.74
C ALA A 187 -9.49 1.29 2.42
N TRP A 188 -9.17 1.12 1.14
CA TRP A 188 -7.82 1.19 0.61
C TRP A 188 -7.64 2.44 -0.23
N ASN A 189 -6.53 3.13 -0.03
CA ASN A 189 -6.04 4.16 -0.93
C ASN A 189 -5.00 3.55 -1.89
N ILE A 190 -5.29 3.64 -3.18
CA ILE A 190 -4.46 3.17 -4.29
C ILE A 190 -4.33 4.35 -5.25
N GLU A 191 -3.11 4.81 -5.50
CA GLU A 191 -2.83 5.92 -6.43
C GLU A 191 -3.71 7.17 -6.18
N ASP A 192 -3.83 7.56 -4.90
CA ASP A 192 -4.65 8.68 -4.40
C ASP A 192 -6.18 8.54 -4.58
N GLN A 193 -6.65 7.33 -4.91
CA GLN A 193 -8.07 7.01 -5.00
C GLN A 193 -8.48 6.00 -3.93
N LEU A 194 -9.63 6.25 -3.29
CA LEU A 194 -10.20 5.35 -2.29
C LEU A 194 -11.03 4.25 -2.95
N HIS A 195 -10.86 3.03 -2.45
CA HIS A 195 -11.52 1.83 -2.91
C HIS A 195 -12.02 0.98 -1.74
N ALA A 196 -13.21 0.41 -1.90
CA ALA A 196 -13.71 -0.67 -1.07
C ALA A 196 -13.36 -2.01 -1.75
N PRO A 197 -12.53 -2.85 -1.13
CA PRO A 197 -12.25 -4.18 -1.65
C PRO A 197 -13.49 -5.07 -1.57
N LEU A 198 -13.75 -5.82 -2.64
CA LEU A 198 -14.90 -6.71 -2.76
C LEU A 198 -14.51 -8.17 -2.51
N GLU A 199 -15.50 -9.02 -2.26
CA GLU A 199 -15.34 -10.48 -2.06
C GLU A 199 -15.13 -11.24 -3.39
N ARG A 200 -14.71 -10.56 -4.46
CA ARG A 200 -14.66 -11.09 -5.82
C ARG A 200 -13.29 -10.93 -6.47
N ILE A 201 -12.93 -11.86 -7.34
CA ILE A 201 -11.71 -11.86 -8.13
C ILE A 201 -12.09 -11.96 -9.61
N ASP A 202 -11.47 -11.11 -10.42
CA ASP A 202 -11.53 -11.15 -11.87
C ASP A 202 -10.32 -11.91 -12.38
N ILE A 203 -10.57 -13.03 -13.07
CA ILE A 203 -9.55 -13.95 -13.56
C ILE A 203 -9.55 -13.91 -15.08
N THR A 204 -8.36 -13.82 -15.68
CA THR A 204 -8.14 -14.10 -17.08
C THR A 204 -7.33 -15.39 -17.21
N TRP A 205 -7.93 -16.38 -17.84
CA TRP A 205 -7.35 -17.69 -18.13
C TRP A 205 -6.45 -17.64 -19.37
N LYS A 206 -5.42 -18.49 -19.40
CA LYS A 206 -4.67 -18.73 -20.63
C LYS A 206 -5.54 -19.52 -21.61
N THR A 207 -5.40 -19.22 -22.91
CA THR A 207 -6.24 -19.79 -23.99
C THR A 207 -6.20 -21.32 -24.08
N ALA A 208 -5.16 -21.96 -23.56
CA ALA A 208 -4.97 -23.41 -23.57
C ALA A 208 -5.49 -24.14 -22.32
N THR A 209 -6.05 -23.43 -21.32
CA THR A 209 -6.49 -24.06 -20.07
C THR A 209 -7.87 -24.71 -20.22
N ASP A 210 -7.91 -26.03 -20.06
CA ASP A 210 -9.12 -26.85 -20.07
C ASP A 210 -10.08 -26.52 -18.89
N LEU A 211 -11.38 -26.68 -19.12
CA LEU A 211 -12.44 -26.38 -18.14
C LEU A 211 -12.33 -27.24 -16.87
N GLY A 212 -11.94 -28.51 -16.99
CA GLY A 212 -11.76 -29.40 -15.83
C GLY A 212 -10.64 -28.91 -14.92
N GLN A 213 -9.55 -28.44 -15.52
CA GLN A 213 -8.42 -27.86 -14.77
C GLN A 213 -8.81 -26.53 -14.09
N ARG A 214 -9.59 -25.68 -14.76
CA ARG A 214 -10.13 -24.44 -14.16
C ARG A 214 -10.97 -24.77 -12.94
N HIS A 215 -11.89 -25.72 -13.06
CA HIS A 215 -12.78 -26.11 -11.97
C HIS A 215 -12.02 -26.68 -10.77
N ALA A 216 -11.04 -27.56 -11.01
CA ALA A 216 -10.20 -28.11 -9.95
C ALA A 216 -9.41 -27.03 -9.19
N LEU A 217 -8.86 -26.04 -9.90
CA LEU A 217 -8.16 -24.91 -9.27
C LEU A 217 -9.10 -24.05 -8.43
N LEU A 218 -10.29 -23.72 -8.95
CA LEU A 218 -11.28 -22.93 -8.23
C LEU A 218 -11.79 -23.66 -6.98
N GLN A 219 -12.04 -24.97 -7.07
CA GLN A 219 -12.43 -25.80 -5.92
C GLN A 219 -11.34 -25.83 -4.84
N ALA A 220 -10.06 -25.97 -5.22
CA ALA A 220 -8.94 -25.96 -4.27
C ALA A 220 -8.79 -24.62 -3.51
N LEU A 221 -9.31 -23.53 -4.08
CA LEU A 221 -9.36 -22.20 -3.46
C LEU A 221 -10.64 -21.95 -2.66
N GLY A 222 -11.62 -22.85 -2.75
CA GLY A 222 -12.97 -22.63 -2.19
C GLY A 222 -13.73 -21.50 -2.90
N ALA A 223 -13.43 -21.27 -4.18
CA ALA A 223 -14.05 -20.22 -4.98
C ALA A 223 -15.40 -20.67 -5.57
N VAL A 224 -16.38 -19.76 -5.59
CA VAL A 224 -17.68 -19.98 -6.23
C VAL A 224 -17.77 -19.10 -7.48
N PRO A 225 -17.98 -19.66 -8.68
CA PRO A 225 -18.14 -18.86 -9.89
C PRO A 225 -19.38 -17.95 -9.79
N THR A 226 -19.24 -16.70 -10.20
CA THR A 226 -20.31 -15.68 -10.11
C THR A 226 -21.06 -15.52 -11.44
N ASP A 227 -20.40 -15.79 -12.57
CA ASP A 227 -21.00 -15.77 -13.91
C ASP A 227 -21.30 -17.18 -14.44
N GLU A 228 -22.42 -17.33 -15.15
CA GLU A 228 -22.79 -18.58 -15.84
C GLU A 228 -21.93 -18.86 -17.09
N ALA A 229 -21.19 -17.86 -17.60
CA ALA A 229 -20.35 -17.96 -18.79
C ALA A 229 -18.98 -18.62 -18.49
N VAL A 230 -19.01 -19.87 -18.03
CA VAL A 230 -17.83 -20.69 -17.69
C VAL A 230 -16.84 -20.86 -18.87
N THR A 231 -17.30 -20.60 -20.11
CA THR A 231 -16.53 -20.76 -21.35
C THR A 231 -15.68 -19.54 -21.74
N ALA A 232 -15.89 -18.38 -21.11
CA ALA A 232 -15.11 -17.19 -21.43
C ALA A 232 -13.67 -17.30 -20.90
N ASN A 233 -12.72 -16.64 -21.58
CA ASN A 233 -11.35 -16.52 -21.07
C ASN A 233 -11.27 -15.61 -19.83
N ARG A 234 -12.27 -14.75 -19.64
CA ARG A 234 -12.39 -13.90 -18.46
C ARG A 234 -13.57 -14.37 -17.61
N GLN A 235 -13.36 -14.50 -16.31
CA GLN A 235 -14.35 -15.05 -15.39
C GLN A 235 -14.27 -14.32 -14.05
N GLN A 236 -15.43 -13.99 -13.48
CA GLN A 236 -15.52 -13.51 -12.10
C GLN A 236 -15.87 -14.66 -11.15
N ILE A 237 -15.16 -14.69 -10.03
CA ILE A 237 -15.38 -15.65 -8.95
C ILE A 237 -15.58 -14.91 -7.62
N SER A 238 -16.28 -15.54 -6.69
CA SER A 238 -16.44 -15.09 -5.31
C SER A 238 -15.57 -15.94 -4.39
N ILE A 239 -14.93 -15.30 -3.42
CA ILE A 239 -14.14 -15.94 -2.36
C ILE A 239 -14.87 -15.71 -1.03
N ASP A 240 -15.02 -16.75 -0.22
CA ASP A 240 -15.45 -16.61 1.17
C ASP A 240 -14.30 -15.99 1.99
N PRO A 241 -14.42 -14.71 2.39
CA PRO A 241 -13.33 -14.00 3.01
C PRO A 241 -13.06 -14.52 4.44
N CYS A 242 -14.04 -15.18 5.08
CA CYS A 242 -13.88 -15.81 6.39
C CYS A 242 -12.93 -17.01 6.36
N ARG A 243 -12.82 -17.68 5.21
CA ARG A 243 -11.96 -18.86 5.00
C ARG A 243 -10.58 -18.50 4.44
N ARG A 244 -10.51 -17.50 3.56
CA ARG A 244 -9.27 -17.06 2.94
C ARG A 244 -9.39 -15.61 2.50
N SER A 245 -8.32 -14.84 2.67
CA SER A 245 -8.28 -13.47 2.17
C SER A 245 -8.39 -13.43 0.64
N VAL A 246 -9.14 -12.44 0.13
CA VAL A 246 -9.38 -12.25 -1.31
C VAL A 246 -8.08 -11.93 -2.05
N TRP A 247 -7.22 -11.05 -1.52
CA TRP A 247 -5.96 -10.72 -2.20
C TRP A 247 -4.95 -11.87 -2.12
N GLN A 248 -4.93 -12.63 -1.03
CA GLN A 248 -4.12 -13.85 -0.94
C GLN A 248 -4.56 -14.88 -1.98
N ALA A 249 -5.87 -15.09 -2.14
CA ALA A 249 -6.40 -15.96 -3.19
C ALA A 249 -6.06 -15.43 -4.59
N ALA A 250 -6.14 -14.12 -4.82
CA ALA A 250 -5.76 -13.50 -6.09
C ALA A 250 -4.26 -13.70 -6.39
N ASN A 251 -3.39 -13.57 -5.39
CA ASN A 251 -1.95 -13.79 -5.56
C ASN A 251 -1.63 -15.26 -5.88
N LEU A 252 -2.24 -16.20 -5.17
CA LEU A 252 -2.10 -17.63 -5.46
C LEU A 252 -2.57 -17.98 -6.88
N LEU A 253 -3.67 -17.37 -7.34
CA LEU A 253 -4.14 -17.52 -8.71
C LEU A 253 -3.16 -16.91 -9.71
N ALA A 254 -2.67 -15.69 -9.45
CA ALA A 254 -1.74 -15.01 -10.34
C ALA A 254 -0.39 -15.74 -10.49
N ASP A 255 0.01 -16.51 -9.47
CA ASP A 255 1.21 -17.33 -9.51
C ASP A 255 1.01 -18.69 -10.21
N ASP A 256 -0.24 -19.13 -10.44
CA ASP A 256 -0.55 -20.38 -11.13
C ASP A 256 -0.24 -20.28 -12.65
N ILE A 257 0.42 -21.30 -13.19
CA ILE A 257 0.86 -21.33 -14.60
C ILE A 257 -0.30 -21.27 -15.59
N ARG A 258 -1.53 -21.65 -15.19
CA ARG A 258 -2.73 -21.68 -16.04
C ARG A 258 -3.44 -20.33 -16.10
N VAL A 259 -3.14 -19.44 -15.17
CA VAL A 259 -3.78 -18.13 -15.07
C VAL A 259 -2.90 -17.11 -15.77
N ALA A 260 -3.49 -16.28 -16.63
CA ALA A 260 -2.80 -15.15 -17.24
C ALA A 260 -2.78 -13.94 -16.29
N GLN A 261 -3.90 -13.73 -15.58
CA GLN A 261 -4.07 -12.64 -14.63
C GLN A 261 -5.15 -12.99 -13.61
N ALA A 262 -4.95 -12.59 -12.35
CA ALA A 262 -5.99 -12.61 -11.32
C ALA A 262 -5.88 -11.36 -10.46
N ARG A 263 -7.00 -10.66 -10.28
CA ARG A 263 -7.05 -9.40 -9.52
C ARG A 263 -8.28 -9.32 -8.63
N PRO A 264 -8.17 -8.81 -7.40
CA PRO A 264 -9.34 -8.53 -6.57
C PRO A 264 -10.16 -7.41 -7.22
N LEU A 265 -11.49 -7.53 -7.19
CA LEU A 265 -12.37 -6.46 -7.62
C LEU A 265 -12.47 -5.38 -6.54
N LEU A 266 -12.46 -4.14 -6.98
CA LEU A 266 -12.46 -2.96 -6.13
C LEU A 266 -13.63 -2.05 -6.55
N MET A 267 -14.40 -1.58 -5.57
CA MET A 267 -15.43 -0.57 -5.77
C MET A 267 -14.85 0.82 -5.46
N PRO A 268 -14.78 1.77 -6.40
CA PRO A 268 -14.27 3.11 -6.13
C PRO A 268 -15.21 3.85 -5.16
N LEU A 269 -14.64 4.45 -4.12
CA LEU A 269 -15.35 5.24 -3.11
C LEU A 269 -15.33 6.72 -3.49
N VAL A 270 -15.98 7.03 -4.61
CA VAL A 270 -16.24 8.41 -4.99
C VAL A 270 -17.49 8.88 -4.23
N PRO A 271 -17.38 9.87 -3.33
CA PRO A 271 -18.55 10.36 -2.60
C PRO A 271 -19.59 10.90 -3.60
N PRO A 272 -20.89 10.69 -3.34
CA PRO A 272 -21.95 11.08 -4.28
C PRO A 272 -22.06 12.60 -4.43
N ILE A 273 -21.45 13.33 -3.49
CA ILE A 273 -21.24 14.77 -3.54
C ILE A 273 -19.77 15.09 -3.20
N GLY A 274 -19.13 15.92 -4.03
CA GLY A 274 -17.82 16.51 -3.79
C GLY A 274 -17.98 18.03 -3.75
N VAL A 275 -17.39 18.67 -2.73
CA VAL A 275 -17.46 20.11 -2.56
C VAL A 275 -16.04 20.64 -2.41
N ARG A 276 -15.70 21.65 -3.20
CA ARG A 276 -14.39 22.29 -3.18
C ARG A 276 -14.54 23.81 -3.16
N PHE A 277 -13.71 24.47 -2.39
CA PHE A 277 -13.57 25.91 -2.39
C PHE A 277 -12.09 26.26 -2.54
N ASP A 278 -11.77 27.08 -3.51
CA ASP A 278 -10.40 27.48 -3.84
C ASP A 278 -10.31 29.01 -3.91
N LEU A 279 -9.30 29.60 -3.29
CA LEU A 279 -8.90 31.00 -3.52
C LEU A 279 -7.84 30.98 -4.62
N GLY A 280 -7.97 31.85 -5.61
CA GLY A 280 -6.94 32.00 -6.64
C GLY A 280 -5.64 32.62 -6.12
N LEU A 281 -5.67 33.21 -4.92
CA LEU A 281 -4.51 33.74 -4.22
C LEU A 281 -4.63 33.45 -2.71
N ASN A 282 -3.59 32.85 -2.12
CA ASN A 282 -3.54 32.55 -0.67
C ASN A 282 -3.10 33.76 0.17
N GLY A 283 -2.81 34.90 -0.46
CA GLY A 283 -2.56 36.16 0.21
C GLY A 283 -2.69 37.37 -0.71
N ALA A 284 -3.00 38.52 -0.12
CA ALA A 284 -3.23 39.78 -0.84
C ALA A 284 -2.94 41.00 0.04
N THR A 285 -2.92 42.19 -0.57
CA THR A 285 -2.94 43.45 0.18
C THR A 285 -4.37 43.85 0.55
N PRO A 286 -4.56 44.70 1.58
CA PRO A 286 -5.87 45.24 1.92
C PRO A 286 -6.59 45.84 0.71
N GLY A 287 -7.84 45.43 0.50
CA GLY A 287 -8.71 45.89 -0.59
C GLY A 287 -8.45 45.24 -1.97
N SER A 288 -7.40 44.43 -2.12
CA SER A 288 -7.16 43.70 -3.35
C SER A 288 -8.20 42.60 -3.56
N ALA A 289 -8.65 42.44 -4.81
CA ALA A 289 -9.61 41.40 -5.18
C ALA A 289 -8.93 40.03 -5.21
N ILE A 290 -9.43 39.11 -4.39
CA ILE A 290 -9.02 37.71 -4.34
C ILE A 290 -10.09 36.91 -5.09
N PRO A 291 -9.80 36.38 -6.29
CA PRO A 291 -10.76 35.54 -6.99
C PRO A 291 -10.99 34.25 -6.20
N PHE A 292 -12.23 33.76 -6.15
CA PHE A 292 -12.55 32.47 -5.56
C PHE A 292 -13.37 31.62 -6.51
N THR A 293 -13.28 30.30 -6.33
CA THR A 293 -14.12 29.30 -7.01
C THR A 293 -14.70 28.35 -5.98
N PHE A 294 -16.01 28.19 -6.00
CA PHE A 294 -16.75 27.20 -5.24
C PHE A 294 -17.40 26.21 -6.21
N GLU A 295 -17.04 24.94 -6.11
CA GLU A 295 -17.51 23.88 -7.01
C GLU A 295 -18.20 22.78 -6.21
N ILE A 296 -19.45 22.48 -6.56
CA ILE A 296 -20.22 21.34 -6.05
C ILE A 296 -20.40 20.35 -7.20
N ARG A 297 -19.81 19.16 -7.07
CA ARG A 297 -20.03 18.02 -7.97
C ARG A 297 -20.94 17.04 -7.29
N PHE A 298 -21.94 16.54 -7.99
CA PHE A 298 -22.83 15.53 -7.45
C PHE A 298 -23.35 14.60 -8.54
N THR A 299 -23.82 13.42 -8.14
CA THR A 299 -24.45 12.42 -9.02
C THR A 299 -25.95 12.70 -9.20
N ASP A 300 -26.57 12.05 -10.17
CA ASP A 300 -28.00 12.23 -10.51
C ASP A 300 -28.95 11.85 -9.37
N ARG A 301 -28.47 11.13 -8.34
CA ARG A 301 -29.25 10.74 -7.16
C ARG A 301 -29.33 11.84 -6.10
N ILE A 302 -28.49 12.86 -6.22
CA ILE A 302 -28.37 13.94 -5.24
C ILE A 302 -29.13 15.17 -5.71
N LYS A 303 -29.95 15.72 -4.82
CA LYS A 303 -30.59 17.02 -4.99
C LYS A 303 -29.95 18.03 -4.03
N ILE A 304 -29.41 19.11 -4.56
CA ILE A 304 -28.87 20.21 -3.73
C ILE A 304 -30.03 21.07 -3.22
N GLU A 305 -30.08 21.29 -1.91
CA GLU A 305 -31.11 22.12 -1.30
C GLU A 305 -30.83 23.61 -1.53
N SER A 306 -31.87 24.39 -1.81
CA SER A 306 -31.78 25.83 -2.05
C SER A 306 -31.18 26.61 -0.86
N SER A 307 -31.28 26.05 0.34
CA SER A 307 -30.65 26.58 1.55
C SER A 307 -29.13 26.64 1.46
N THR A 308 -28.49 25.86 0.59
CA THR A 308 -27.05 25.94 0.30
C THR A 308 -26.65 27.29 -0.24
N ILE A 309 -27.40 27.81 -1.22
CA ILE A 309 -27.11 29.10 -1.84
C ILE A 309 -27.60 30.26 -0.97
N ALA A 310 -28.80 30.12 -0.40
CA ALA A 310 -29.38 31.17 0.44
C ALA A 310 -28.52 31.48 1.69
N ASN A 311 -27.78 30.49 2.20
CA ASN A 311 -26.90 30.63 3.36
C ASN A 311 -25.41 30.61 3.00
N LEU A 312 -25.05 30.87 1.73
CA LEU A 312 -23.66 30.92 1.31
C LEU A 312 -22.93 32.05 2.06
N ASN A 313 -22.10 31.68 3.01
CA ASN A 313 -21.37 32.61 3.86
C ASN A 313 -19.86 32.45 3.66
N LEU A 314 -19.28 33.39 2.90
CA LEU A 314 -17.83 33.47 2.67
C LEU A 314 -17.15 34.47 3.62
N LYS A 315 -17.84 34.91 4.68
CA LYS A 315 -17.28 35.84 5.66
C LYS A 315 -16.03 35.22 6.32
N PRO A 316 -14.86 35.89 6.24
CA PRO A 316 -13.69 35.45 6.98
C PRO A 316 -13.91 35.49 8.50
N ALA A 317 -13.43 34.48 9.21
CA ALA A 317 -13.50 34.40 10.66
C ALA A 317 -12.74 35.56 11.33
N GLY A 318 -13.29 36.10 12.42
CA GLY A 318 -12.66 37.18 13.18
C GLY A 318 -12.73 38.58 12.54
N ILE A 319 -13.34 38.75 11.36
CA ILE A 319 -13.47 40.06 10.68
C ILE A 319 -14.85 40.70 10.91
N PHE A 320 -14.88 42.02 11.14
CA PHE A 320 -16.11 42.80 11.18
C PHE A 320 -16.74 42.98 9.79
N HIS A 321 -18.07 43.05 9.72
CA HIS A 321 -18.84 43.11 8.46
C HIS A 321 -18.46 44.22 7.47
N ASN A 322 -17.81 45.28 7.94
CA ASN A 322 -17.41 46.46 7.18
C ASN A 322 -15.97 46.37 6.64
N LEU A 323 -15.27 45.28 6.97
CA LEU A 323 -13.86 45.06 6.60
C LEU A 323 -13.69 43.95 5.56
N TYR A 324 -14.77 43.54 4.91
CA TYR A 324 -14.71 42.68 3.73
C TYR A 324 -15.85 43.01 2.76
N ASP A 325 -15.67 42.64 1.49
CA ASP A 325 -16.68 42.73 0.44
C ASP A 325 -16.64 41.46 -0.43
N ILE A 326 -17.79 40.96 -0.83
CA ILE A 326 -17.93 39.74 -1.64
C ILE A 326 -18.76 40.09 -2.87
N HIS A 327 -18.15 39.92 -4.03
CA HIS A 327 -18.81 40.06 -5.32
C HIS A 327 -18.91 38.69 -5.99
N TYR A 328 -20.08 38.37 -6.54
CA TYR A 328 -20.28 37.15 -7.33
C TYR A 328 -20.36 37.53 -8.81
N ASP A 329 -19.67 36.78 -9.67
CA ASP A 329 -19.65 37.08 -11.12
C ASP A 329 -21.04 36.93 -11.75
N VAL A 330 -21.87 36.07 -11.16
CA VAL A 330 -23.24 35.78 -11.59
C VAL A 330 -24.16 35.88 -10.37
N PRO A 331 -25.39 36.42 -10.49
CA PRO A 331 -26.34 36.45 -9.40
C PRO A 331 -26.63 35.05 -8.86
N LEU A 332 -26.60 34.89 -7.53
CA LEU A 332 -26.86 33.61 -6.87
C LEU A 332 -28.24 33.03 -7.20
N SER A 333 -29.21 33.88 -7.57
CA SER A 333 -30.56 33.47 -8.00
C SER A 333 -30.61 32.80 -9.37
N SER A 334 -29.58 32.96 -10.21
CA SER A 334 -29.50 32.34 -11.55
C SER A 334 -28.77 31.00 -11.58
N ILE A 335 -28.33 30.49 -10.43
CA ILE A 335 -27.63 29.21 -10.33
C ILE A 335 -28.64 28.06 -10.42
N ASP A 336 -28.47 27.18 -11.41
CA ASP A 336 -29.24 25.95 -11.51
C ASP A 336 -28.70 24.88 -10.55
N LEU A 337 -29.49 24.54 -9.53
CA LEU A 337 -29.13 23.56 -8.50
C LEU A 337 -29.33 22.11 -8.94
N ASN A 338 -29.98 21.87 -10.08
CA ASN A 338 -30.28 20.53 -10.56
C ASN A 338 -29.18 19.97 -11.48
N ARG A 339 -28.19 20.78 -11.86
CA ARG A 339 -27.15 20.39 -12.81
C ARG A 339 -25.77 20.38 -12.17
N SER A 340 -25.10 19.22 -12.26
CA SER A 340 -23.70 19.04 -11.85
C SER A 340 -22.75 19.33 -13.02
N PRO A 341 -21.61 20.03 -12.81
CA PRO A 341 -21.20 20.69 -11.58
C PRO A 341 -21.89 22.06 -11.39
N ILE A 342 -22.22 22.41 -10.15
CA ILE A 342 -22.52 23.81 -9.79
C ILE A 342 -21.20 24.52 -9.57
N ARG A 343 -20.99 25.64 -10.27
CA ARG A 343 -19.80 26.48 -10.12
C ARG A 343 -20.21 27.91 -9.78
N ILE A 344 -19.69 28.42 -8.67
CA ILE A 344 -19.87 29.80 -8.22
C ILE A 344 -18.50 30.45 -8.18
N THR A 345 -18.34 31.53 -8.92
CA THR A 345 -17.11 32.31 -8.96
C THR A 345 -17.39 33.74 -8.55
N GLY A 346 -16.35 34.41 -8.07
CA GLY A 346 -16.45 35.77 -7.61
C GLY A 346 -15.14 36.30 -7.06
N GLN A 347 -15.23 37.44 -6.39
CA GLN A 347 -14.11 38.16 -5.82
C GLN A 347 -14.40 38.47 -4.34
N LEU A 348 -13.42 38.18 -3.49
CA LEU A 348 -13.41 38.56 -2.08
C LEU A 348 -12.39 39.69 -1.89
N LYS A 349 -12.79 40.78 -1.26
CA LYS A 349 -11.88 41.85 -0.82
C LYS A 349 -11.87 41.87 0.69
N ILE A 350 -10.69 41.94 1.29
CA ILE A 350 -10.53 42.07 2.74
C ILE A 350 -9.75 43.36 3.00
N TYR A 351 -10.28 44.24 3.85
CA TYR A 351 -9.70 45.55 4.17
C TYR A 351 -8.89 45.54 5.48
N ALA A 352 -8.97 44.45 6.25
CA ALA A 352 -8.19 44.26 7.47
C ALA A 352 -6.86 43.55 7.18
N THR A 353 -5.80 43.94 7.87
CA THR A 353 -4.50 43.24 7.86
C THR A 353 -4.50 42.13 8.90
N GLY A 354 -3.96 40.97 8.57
CA GLY A 354 -3.85 39.84 9.48
C GLY A 354 -3.90 38.49 8.78
N GLU A 355 -3.94 37.44 9.58
CA GLU A 355 -4.22 36.07 9.15
C GLU A 355 -5.69 35.76 9.45
N PHE A 356 -6.43 35.39 8.43
CA PHE A 356 -7.85 35.08 8.51
C PHE A 356 -8.10 33.72 7.91
N SER A 357 -9.30 33.18 8.14
CA SER A 357 -9.72 31.93 7.53
C SER A 357 -11.15 32.05 7.00
N ILE A 358 -11.39 31.48 5.83
CA ILE A 358 -12.74 31.30 5.29
C ILE A 358 -13.30 30.02 5.92
N PRO A 359 -14.40 30.11 6.69
CA PRO A 359 -14.96 28.95 7.36
C PRO A 359 -15.46 27.92 6.34
N GLY A 360 -15.46 26.64 6.72
CA GLY A 360 -15.97 25.58 5.88
C GLY A 360 -17.43 25.81 5.46
N ILE A 361 -17.64 25.94 4.14
CA ILE A 361 -18.92 26.31 3.53
C ILE A 361 -19.87 25.12 3.59
N PRO A 362 -21.04 25.22 4.25
CA PRO A 362 -21.99 24.12 4.32
C PRO A 362 -22.75 23.96 3.00
N VAL A 363 -22.83 22.72 2.53
CA VAL A 363 -23.70 22.29 1.43
C VAL A 363 -24.74 21.34 1.98
N TYR A 364 -26.00 21.72 1.79
CA TYR A 364 -27.17 20.95 2.16
C TYR A 364 -27.69 20.21 0.94
N TYR A 365 -27.90 18.90 1.08
CA TYR A 365 -28.34 18.06 -0.02
C TYR A 365 -29.20 16.91 0.48
N THR A 366 -29.97 16.34 -0.42
CA THR A 366 -30.82 15.18 -0.17
C THR A 366 -30.38 14.08 -1.13
N ASP A 367 -30.14 12.88 -0.60
CA ASP A 367 -29.79 11.69 -1.39
C ASP A 367 -31.02 10.80 -1.54
N SER A 368 -31.51 10.68 -2.78
CA SER A 368 -32.64 9.80 -3.12
C SER A 368 -32.33 8.31 -2.98
N GLY A 369 -31.05 7.94 -2.95
CA GLY A 369 -30.60 6.57 -2.66
C GLY A 369 -30.57 6.23 -1.18
N ALA A 370 -30.70 7.21 -0.28
CA ALA A 370 -30.67 6.98 1.16
C ALA A 370 -32.07 6.70 1.73
N PRO A 371 -32.26 5.66 2.57
CA PRO A 371 -33.54 5.38 3.20
C PRO A 371 -33.92 6.52 4.14
N GLY A 372 -35.14 7.05 3.95
CA GLY A 372 -35.66 8.16 4.75
C GLY A 372 -35.06 9.53 4.41
N SER A 373 -34.73 9.79 3.12
CA SER A 373 -34.47 11.10 2.47
C SER A 373 -34.60 12.32 3.40
N LYS A 374 -33.59 12.53 4.24
CA LYS A 374 -33.43 13.71 5.11
C LYS A 374 -32.36 14.60 4.53
N VAL A 375 -32.50 15.90 4.73
CA VAL A 375 -31.47 16.88 4.35
C VAL A 375 -30.19 16.58 5.13
N GLN A 376 -29.14 16.23 4.40
CA GLN A 376 -27.80 16.02 4.91
C GLN A 376 -26.95 17.27 4.72
N ARG A 377 -25.83 17.37 5.45
CA ARG A 377 -24.91 18.50 5.39
C ARG A 377 -23.48 18.02 5.22
N THR A 378 -22.84 18.45 4.15
CA THR A 378 -21.38 18.38 3.98
C THR A 378 -20.77 19.78 4.10
N LYS A 379 -19.46 19.89 4.27
CA LYS A 379 -18.75 21.18 4.36
C LYS A 379 -17.43 21.12 3.59
N THR A 380 -17.02 22.24 3.02
CA THR A 380 -15.64 22.39 2.52
C THR A 380 -14.65 22.44 3.67
N ASP A 381 -13.38 22.30 3.34
CA ASP A 381 -12.30 22.65 4.23
C ASP A 381 -12.30 24.14 4.53
N GLU A 382 -11.76 24.48 5.72
CA GLU A 382 -11.46 25.85 6.09
C GLU A 382 -10.21 26.29 5.32
N MET A 383 -10.25 27.48 4.73
CA MET A 383 -9.16 27.96 3.89
C MET A 383 -8.50 29.20 4.49
N PRO A 384 -7.20 29.15 4.81
CA PRO A 384 -6.48 30.31 5.33
C PRO A 384 -6.27 31.37 4.24
N VAL A 385 -6.35 32.64 4.62
CA VAL A 385 -6.04 33.79 3.77
C VAL A 385 -5.22 34.80 4.55
N ARG A 386 -4.09 35.24 3.97
CA ARG A 386 -3.19 36.20 4.61
C ARG A 386 -3.27 37.57 3.96
N ILE A 387 -3.63 38.58 4.72
CA ILE A 387 -3.69 39.96 4.26
C ILE A 387 -2.56 40.77 4.87
N ALA A 388 -1.59 41.15 4.06
CA ALA A 388 -0.43 41.92 4.50
C ALA A 388 -0.51 43.35 3.93
N ALA A 389 -0.40 44.36 4.80
CA ALA A 389 -0.20 45.73 4.32
C ALA A 389 1.22 45.90 3.82
N MET A 390 1.38 46.51 2.65
CA MET A 390 2.66 47.06 2.21
C MET A 390 2.75 48.50 2.73
N ILE A 391 3.72 48.79 3.59
CA ILE A 391 4.03 50.16 4.02
C ILE A 391 5.10 50.69 3.05
N PRO A 392 4.82 51.74 2.25
CA PRO A 392 5.81 52.27 1.32
C PRO A 392 6.91 53.02 2.09
N GLU A 393 8.18 52.62 1.94
CA GLU A 393 9.31 53.41 2.44
C GLU A 393 9.59 54.63 1.56
N ARG A 394 9.29 54.55 0.25
CA ARG A 394 9.44 55.64 -0.73
C ARG A 394 8.39 55.49 -1.85
N HIS A 395 8.11 56.57 -2.57
CA HIS A 395 7.08 56.64 -3.64
C HIS A 395 7.23 55.65 -4.82
N SER A 396 8.26 54.80 -4.86
CA SER A 396 8.56 53.92 -6.00
C SER A 396 9.06 52.51 -5.64
N GLY A 397 8.94 52.06 -4.39
CA GLY A 397 9.39 50.72 -3.98
C GLY A 397 8.47 50.10 -2.95
N PHE A 398 7.93 48.92 -3.26
CA PHE A 398 7.11 48.13 -2.35
C PHE A 398 7.92 46.91 -1.89
N GLU A 399 8.16 46.77 -0.59
CA GLU A 399 8.72 45.55 -0.01
C GLU A 399 7.88 45.13 1.21
N LEU A 400 7.68 43.82 1.39
CA LEU A 400 6.89 43.22 2.48
C LEU A 400 7.67 43.34 3.79
N GLN A 401 7.29 44.27 4.69
CA GLN A 401 7.81 44.27 6.05
C GLN A 401 7.17 43.12 6.85
N VAL A 402 7.89 42.01 6.95
CA VAL A 402 7.67 41.02 8.01
C VAL A 402 8.14 41.67 9.30
N VAL A 403 7.29 41.72 10.33
CA VAL A 403 7.65 42.22 11.67
C VAL A 403 8.97 41.57 12.08
N PRO A 404 10.04 42.35 12.38
CA PRO A 404 11.28 41.77 12.84
C PRO A 404 10.97 40.99 14.12
N PRO A 405 11.42 39.72 14.24
CA PRO A 405 11.21 38.96 15.46
C PRO A 405 11.71 39.77 16.65
N GLU A 406 10.93 39.80 17.72
CA GLU A 406 11.31 40.43 18.99
C GLU A 406 12.75 40.03 19.33
N PRO A 407 13.62 40.98 19.71
CA PRO A 407 14.99 40.66 20.06
C PRO A 407 14.95 39.65 21.20
N LEU A 408 15.38 38.42 20.91
CA LEU A 408 15.50 37.36 21.89
C LEU A 408 16.29 37.92 23.09
N PRO A 409 15.86 37.65 24.33
CA PRO A 409 16.51 38.17 25.53
C PRO A 409 18.00 37.87 25.46
N GLY A 410 18.81 38.91 25.66
CA GLY A 410 20.26 38.85 25.52
C GLY A 410 20.84 37.73 26.38
N ILE A 411 21.36 36.70 25.72
CA ILE A 411 22.03 35.58 26.38
C ILE A 411 23.28 36.14 27.05
N ASP A 412 23.40 35.90 28.36
CA ASP A 412 24.58 36.27 29.15
C ASP A 412 25.85 35.78 28.44
N PRO A 413 26.82 36.65 28.12
CA PRO A 413 28.04 36.28 27.42
C PRO A 413 28.84 35.17 28.13
N ALA A 414 28.65 35.01 29.44
CA ALA A 414 29.21 33.89 30.21
C ALA A 414 28.57 32.54 29.82
N GLU A 415 27.26 32.49 29.62
CA GLU A 415 26.55 31.27 29.17
C GLU A 415 26.78 30.98 27.69
N ALA A 416 26.82 32.02 26.85
CA ALA A 416 27.15 31.87 25.42
C ALA A 416 28.57 31.29 25.20
N SER A 417 29.53 31.61 26.09
CA SER A 417 30.88 31.05 26.04
C SER A 417 30.93 29.56 26.43
N LYS A 418 30.12 29.15 27.42
CA LYS A 418 29.98 27.74 27.82
C LYS A 418 29.27 26.93 26.74
N ALA A 419 28.19 27.47 26.17
CA ALA A 419 27.46 26.86 25.06
C ALA A 419 28.34 26.72 23.81
N LYS A 420 29.17 27.72 23.47
CA LYS A 420 30.16 27.60 22.39
C LYS A 420 31.20 26.53 22.66
N ARG A 421 31.73 26.41 23.88
CA ARG A 421 32.67 25.34 24.24
C ARG A 421 32.03 23.96 24.12
N HIS A 422 30.78 23.81 24.57
CA HIS A 422 30.01 22.57 24.43
C HIS A 422 29.71 22.24 22.97
N ALA A 423 29.32 23.23 22.17
CA ALA A 423 29.07 23.05 20.74
C ALA A 423 30.35 22.67 19.99
N VAL A 424 31.50 23.28 20.32
CA VAL A 424 32.80 22.93 19.73
C VAL A 424 33.24 21.53 20.13
N LEU A 425 33.02 21.12 21.39
CA LEU A 425 33.29 19.75 21.84
C LEU A 425 32.38 18.72 21.15
N LEU A 426 31.09 19.03 20.99
CA LEU A 426 30.14 18.19 20.26
C LEU A 426 30.47 18.11 18.77
N LEU A 427 30.96 19.19 18.17
CA LEU A 427 31.39 19.21 16.77
C LEU A 427 32.68 18.41 16.57
N LEU A 428 33.63 18.50 17.51
CA LEU A 428 34.82 17.63 17.55
C LEU A 428 34.45 16.16 17.75
N ALA A 429 33.50 15.86 18.64
CA ALA A 429 32.98 14.51 18.83
C ALA A 429 32.26 13.99 17.57
N GLY A 430 31.48 14.84 16.91
CA GLY A 430 30.83 14.55 15.63
C GLY A 430 31.83 14.28 14.51
N LEU A 431 32.90 15.08 14.39
CA LEU A 431 33.99 14.87 13.44
C LEU A 431 34.75 13.57 13.74
N LEU A 432 34.98 13.25 15.01
CA LEU A 432 35.56 11.97 15.42
C LEU A 432 34.66 10.78 15.08
N LEU A 433 33.35 10.90 15.30
CA LEU A 433 32.36 9.88 14.92
C LEU A 433 32.27 9.71 13.41
N ILE A 434 32.29 10.79 12.62
CA ILE A 434 32.32 10.72 11.15
C ILE A 434 33.62 10.07 10.68
N GLY A 435 34.76 10.40 11.28
CA GLY A 435 36.04 9.75 11.02
C GLY A 435 36.04 8.27 11.41
N LEU A 436 35.38 7.91 12.51
CA LEU A 436 35.23 6.53 12.95
C LEU A 436 34.31 5.75 12.00
N VAL A 437 33.22 6.35 11.53
CA VAL A 437 32.32 5.75 10.53
C VAL A 437 33.05 5.59 9.20
N ALA A 438 33.85 6.58 8.77
CA ALA A 438 34.64 6.49 7.55
C ALA A 438 35.72 5.39 7.64
N THR A 439 36.39 5.26 8.78
CA THR A 439 37.40 4.20 9.00
C THR A 439 36.77 2.81 9.14
N VAL A 440 35.64 2.68 9.84
CA VAL A 440 34.85 1.44 9.90
C VAL A 440 34.29 1.09 8.53
N ALA A 441 33.78 2.05 7.76
CA ALA A 441 33.32 1.84 6.38
C ALA A 441 34.49 1.48 5.45
N ALA A 442 35.67 2.05 5.63
CA ALA A 442 36.88 1.68 4.88
C ALA A 442 37.38 0.28 5.26
N LEU A 443 37.33 -0.09 6.55
CA LEU A 443 37.64 -1.45 7.04
C LEU A 443 36.60 -2.46 6.57
N LEU A 444 35.31 -2.12 6.58
CA LEU A 444 34.23 -2.94 6.02
C LEU A 444 34.36 -3.04 4.49
N ARG A 445 34.73 -1.96 3.79
CA ARG A 445 35.03 -2.00 2.35
C ARG A 445 36.28 -2.81 2.07
N ARG A 446 37.29 -2.80 2.94
CA ARG A 446 38.50 -3.61 2.80
C ARG A 446 38.23 -5.08 3.10
N ASN A 447 37.43 -5.39 4.12
CA ASN A 447 36.96 -6.75 4.41
C ASN A 447 35.98 -7.25 3.35
N ARG A 448 35.13 -6.38 2.79
CA ARG A 448 34.30 -6.69 1.62
C ARG A 448 35.13 -6.82 0.35
N ARG A 449 36.24 -6.10 0.19
CA ARG A 449 37.17 -6.27 -0.94
C ARG A 449 38.05 -7.51 -0.80
N LEU A 450 38.35 -7.94 0.42
CA LEU A 450 39.00 -9.23 0.70
C LEU A 450 38.00 -10.40 0.58
N ALA A 451 36.72 -10.18 0.90
CA ALA A 451 35.62 -11.12 0.60
C ALA A 451 35.13 -11.05 -0.86
N ALA A 452 35.45 -9.97 -1.59
CA ALA A 452 35.18 -9.76 -3.01
C ALA A 452 36.47 -9.85 -3.86
N GLN A 453 37.54 -10.44 -3.32
CA GLN A 453 38.44 -11.22 -4.16
C GLN A 453 37.62 -12.41 -4.63
N LYS A 454 36.99 -12.22 -5.79
CA LYS A 454 36.14 -13.18 -6.52
C LYS A 454 36.55 -14.62 -6.19
N PRO A 455 35.76 -15.41 -5.44
CA PRO A 455 35.70 -16.82 -5.78
C PRO A 455 35.26 -16.83 -7.25
N GLU A 456 35.96 -17.58 -8.11
CA GLU A 456 35.35 -17.99 -9.37
C GLU A 456 33.91 -18.44 -9.05
N ASN A 457 32.91 -17.91 -9.76
CA ASN A 457 31.50 -18.21 -9.52
C ASN A 457 31.23 -19.71 -9.76
N HIS A 458 31.64 -20.58 -8.84
CA HIS A 458 31.41 -22.02 -8.89
C HIS A 458 29.91 -22.33 -8.94
N ALA A 459 29.05 -21.43 -8.45
CA ALA A 459 27.59 -21.53 -8.59
C ALA A 459 27.13 -21.33 -10.05
N LEU A 460 27.51 -20.22 -10.69
CA LEU A 460 27.14 -19.95 -12.08
C LEU A 460 27.76 -20.97 -13.05
N ALA A 461 29.02 -21.39 -12.82
CA ALA A 461 29.68 -22.43 -13.60
C ALA A 461 28.99 -23.80 -13.47
N ARG A 462 28.54 -24.17 -12.26
CA ARG A 462 27.73 -25.38 -12.05
C ARG A 462 26.37 -25.28 -12.75
N CYS A 463 25.71 -24.13 -12.67
CA CYS A 463 24.43 -23.93 -13.36
C CYS A 463 24.58 -23.98 -14.88
N HIS A 464 25.66 -23.39 -15.41
CA HIS A 464 25.99 -23.46 -16.84
C HIS A 464 26.17 -24.91 -17.31
N ALA A 465 26.97 -25.70 -16.59
CA ALA A 465 27.16 -27.12 -16.90
C ALA A 465 25.85 -27.91 -16.81
N ALA A 466 24.98 -27.58 -15.86
CA ALA A 466 23.66 -28.21 -15.73
C ALA A 466 22.72 -27.85 -16.90
N VAL A 467 22.74 -26.61 -17.40
CA VAL A 467 21.97 -26.25 -18.60
C VAL A 467 22.52 -27.00 -19.81
N GLN A 468 23.84 -27.05 -19.99
CA GLN A 468 24.44 -27.78 -21.11
C GLN A 468 24.08 -29.27 -21.10
N SER A 469 24.11 -29.93 -19.94
CA SER A 469 23.71 -31.34 -19.84
C SER A 469 22.22 -31.53 -20.14
N ALA A 470 21.36 -30.63 -19.66
CA ALA A 470 19.92 -30.67 -19.94
C ALA A 470 19.60 -30.41 -21.42
N VAL A 471 20.34 -29.53 -22.10
CA VAL A 471 20.21 -29.30 -23.55
C VAL A 471 20.55 -30.58 -24.32
N ILE A 472 21.68 -31.21 -24.00
CA ILE A 472 22.12 -32.46 -24.66
C ILE A 472 21.08 -33.57 -24.44
N ALA A 473 20.57 -33.70 -23.21
CA ALA A 473 19.53 -34.68 -22.89
C ALA A 473 18.25 -34.44 -23.71
N ALA A 474 17.78 -33.19 -23.80
CA ALA A 474 16.58 -32.83 -24.57
C ALA A 474 16.76 -33.00 -26.09
N GLN A 475 17.98 -32.86 -26.61
CA GLN A 475 18.31 -33.13 -28.02
C GLN A 475 18.35 -34.63 -28.33
N GLN A 476 18.92 -35.44 -27.44
CA GLN A 476 19.06 -36.89 -27.63
C GLN A 476 17.75 -37.65 -27.38
N HIS A 477 16.99 -37.21 -26.38
CA HIS A 477 15.73 -37.82 -25.94
C HIS A 477 14.65 -36.74 -25.81
N PRO A 478 14.03 -36.31 -26.92
CA PRO A 478 13.01 -35.27 -26.88
C PRO A 478 11.70 -35.80 -26.27
N GLY A 479 11.65 -35.81 -24.93
CA GLY A 479 10.47 -36.14 -24.13
C GLY A 479 10.03 -34.97 -23.25
N LEU A 480 8.77 -34.99 -22.80
CA LEU A 480 8.21 -33.91 -21.98
C LEU A 480 9.04 -33.68 -20.71
N SER A 481 9.48 -34.77 -20.06
CA SER A 481 10.34 -34.75 -18.86
C SER A 481 11.63 -33.97 -19.07
N GLU A 482 12.27 -34.15 -20.22
CA GLU A 482 13.55 -33.54 -20.57
C GLU A 482 13.38 -32.05 -20.84
N TYR A 483 12.27 -31.63 -21.45
CA TYR A 483 11.93 -30.21 -21.64
C TYR A 483 11.56 -29.52 -20.31
N VAL A 484 10.87 -30.21 -19.40
CA VAL A 484 10.59 -29.69 -18.05
C VAL A 484 11.89 -29.50 -17.27
N ALA A 485 12.77 -30.50 -17.31
CA ALA A 485 14.09 -30.43 -16.68
C ALA A 485 14.91 -29.27 -17.25
N LEU A 486 14.94 -29.13 -18.58
CA LEU A 486 15.63 -28.04 -19.26
C LEU A 486 15.09 -26.66 -18.83
N GLY A 487 13.76 -26.47 -18.83
CA GLY A 487 13.16 -25.20 -18.39
C GLY A 487 13.47 -24.87 -16.93
N THR A 488 13.48 -25.88 -16.06
CA THR A 488 13.80 -25.70 -14.63
C THR A 488 15.25 -25.28 -14.42
N VAL A 489 16.19 -25.98 -15.06
CA VAL A 489 17.63 -25.70 -14.95
C VAL A 489 17.96 -24.37 -15.62
N TRP A 490 17.31 -24.03 -16.73
CA TRP A 490 17.43 -22.74 -17.39
C TRP A 490 16.98 -21.58 -16.49
N LYS A 491 15.81 -21.72 -15.84
CA LYS A 491 15.31 -20.74 -14.88
C LYS A 491 16.27 -20.54 -13.70
N HIS A 492 16.87 -21.63 -13.22
CA HIS A 492 17.86 -21.57 -12.14
C HIS A 492 19.15 -20.85 -12.57
N TYR A 493 19.63 -21.14 -13.78
CA TYR A 493 20.77 -20.43 -14.36
C TYR A 493 20.51 -18.93 -14.50
N LEU A 494 19.35 -18.52 -15.01
CA LEU A 494 18.99 -17.11 -15.13
C LEU A 494 18.84 -16.41 -13.77
N ALA A 495 18.35 -17.12 -12.75
CA ALA A 495 18.26 -16.59 -11.39
C ALA A 495 19.64 -16.33 -10.79
N GLU A 496 20.59 -17.26 -10.97
CA GLU A 496 21.98 -17.09 -10.55
C GLU A 496 22.71 -16.01 -11.38
N PHE A 497 22.41 -15.91 -12.68
CA PHE A 497 22.95 -14.86 -13.55
C PHE A 497 22.52 -13.46 -13.10
N ALA A 498 21.26 -13.30 -12.68
CA ALA A 498 20.68 -12.04 -12.23
C ALA A 498 20.83 -11.80 -10.70
N ASP A 499 21.60 -12.62 -9.99
CA ASP A 499 21.78 -12.58 -8.53
C ASP A 499 20.44 -12.51 -7.74
N LEU A 500 19.46 -13.29 -8.19
CA LEU A 500 18.12 -13.30 -7.62
C LEU A 500 18.08 -14.15 -6.33
N ASP A 501 17.62 -13.52 -5.25
CA ASP A 501 17.37 -14.12 -3.93
C ASP A 501 16.55 -15.43 -4.05
N PRO A 502 16.97 -16.55 -3.40
CA PRO A 502 16.27 -17.83 -3.40
C PRO A 502 14.74 -17.76 -3.22
N ASP A 503 14.27 -16.90 -2.31
CA ASP A 503 12.84 -16.77 -1.99
C ASP A 503 12.02 -16.15 -3.14
N LYS A 504 12.71 -15.52 -4.11
CA LYS A 504 12.11 -14.82 -5.26
C LYS A 504 12.24 -15.61 -6.56
N ARG A 505 12.72 -16.85 -6.54
CA ARG A 505 12.94 -17.68 -7.76
C ARG A 505 11.68 -18.40 -8.26
N GLY A 506 10.60 -18.44 -7.47
CA GLY A 506 9.33 -19.11 -7.81
C GLY A 506 8.46 -18.41 -8.86
N GLY A 507 7.28 -18.95 -9.14
CA GLY A 507 6.25 -18.36 -10.03
C GLY A 507 6.34 -18.74 -11.52
N SER A 508 5.38 -18.27 -12.31
CA SER A 508 5.34 -18.48 -13.77
C SER A 508 6.56 -17.89 -14.49
N HIS A 509 6.85 -18.38 -15.69
CA HIS A 509 7.98 -17.87 -16.47
C HIS A 509 7.83 -16.38 -16.82
N ALA A 510 6.58 -15.90 -16.99
CA ALA A 510 6.29 -14.48 -17.20
C ALA A 510 6.57 -13.60 -15.96
N SER A 511 6.14 -14.04 -14.76
CA SER A 511 6.40 -13.29 -13.53
C SER A 511 7.87 -13.36 -13.11
N PHE A 512 8.55 -14.47 -13.42
CA PHE A 512 9.99 -14.62 -13.24
C PHE A 512 10.78 -13.69 -14.16
N TYR A 513 10.47 -13.67 -15.47
CA TYR A 513 11.19 -12.84 -16.44
C TYR A 513 11.17 -11.35 -16.05
N ARG A 514 10.01 -10.83 -15.63
CA ARG A 514 9.88 -9.42 -15.19
C ARG A 514 10.77 -9.07 -14.00
N ARG A 515 11.13 -10.04 -13.15
CA ARG A 515 12.01 -9.83 -11.99
C ARG A 515 13.48 -9.77 -12.37
N ILE A 516 13.88 -10.47 -13.42
CA ILE A 516 15.28 -10.52 -13.88
C ILE A 516 15.56 -9.58 -15.06
N GLU A 517 14.53 -9.06 -15.74
CA GLU A 517 14.65 -8.28 -16.98
C GLU A 517 15.65 -7.13 -16.91
N ALA A 518 15.69 -6.41 -15.79
CA ALA A 518 16.60 -5.27 -15.59
C ALA A 518 18.08 -5.70 -15.60
N GLU A 519 18.38 -6.89 -15.09
CA GLU A 519 19.73 -7.44 -14.94
C GLU A 519 20.21 -8.20 -16.19
N LEU A 520 19.31 -8.46 -17.15
CA LEU A 520 19.65 -9.14 -18.39
C LEU A 520 20.22 -8.18 -19.44
N PRO A 521 21.21 -8.62 -20.26
CA PRO A 521 21.69 -7.86 -21.41
C PRO A 521 20.56 -7.53 -22.38
N MET A 522 20.47 -6.29 -22.83
CA MET A 522 19.37 -5.80 -23.68
C MET A 522 19.17 -6.67 -24.93
N GLU A 523 20.26 -7.14 -25.53
CA GLU A 523 20.27 -7.97 -26.74
C GLU A 523 19.65 -9.36 -26.55
N CYS A 524 19.68 -9.88 -25.32
CA CYS A 524 19.17 -11.22 -24.99
C CYS A 524 17.73 -11.21 -24.47
N ARG A 525 17.22 -10.04 -24.02
CA ARG A 525 15.93 -9.89 -23.32
C ARG A 525 14.76 -10.54 -24.04
N GLN A 526 14.52 -10.14 -25.30
CA GLN A 526 13.40 -10.65 -26.09
C GLN A 526 13.49 -12.17 -26.28
N SER A 527 14.67 -12.66 -26.68
CA SER A 527 14.91 -14.08 -26.91
C SER A 527 14.75 -14.94 -25.65
N ILE A 528 15.16 -14.41 -24.49
CA ILE A 528 14.94 -15.06 -23.18
C ILE A 528 13.46 -15.09 -22.83
N ALA A 529 12.73 -13.98 -23.04
CA ALA A 529 11.28 -13.93 -22.80
C ALA A 529 10.53 -14.95 -23.67
N GLU A 530 10.87 -15.03 -24.96
CA GLU A 530 10.29 -16.01 -25.90
C GLU A 530 10.59 -17.46 -25.50
N LEU A 531 11.82 -17.75 -25.08
CA LEU A 531 12.23 -19.10 -24.67
C LEU A 531 11.51 -19.54 -23.38
N LEU A 532 11.45 -18.65 -22.40
CA LEU A 532 10.71 -18.87 -21.15
C LEU A 532 9.20 -19.06 -21.40
N ALA A 533 8.61 -18.30 -22.33
CA ALA A 533 7.25 -18.49 -22.77
C ALA A 533 7.05 -19.84 -23.50
N GLY A 534 8.03 -20.29 -24.27
CA GLY A 534 8.02 -21.60 -24.93
C GLY A 534 7.96 -22.76 -23.94
N PHE A 535 8.74 -22.72 -22.85
CA PHE A 535 8.66 -23.72 -21.78
C PHE A 535 7.29 -23.70 -21.08
N ASP A 536 6.74 -22.52 -20.80
CA ASP A 536 5.39 -22.37 -20.23
C ASP A 536 4.31 -23.02 -21.13
N GLN A 537 4.42 -22.85 -22.46
CA GLN A 537 3.47 -23.44 -23.41
C GLN A 537 3.56 -24.97 -23.46
N ILE A 538 4.76 -25.53 -23.36
CA ILE A 538 4.96 -26.99 -23.31
C ILE A 538 4.37 -27.57 -22.03
N LEU A 539 4.63 -26.94 -20.89
CA LEU A 539 4.09 -27.35 -19.59
C LEU A 539 2.57 -27.25 -19.55
N ALA A 540 1.98 -26.22 -20.16
CA ALA A 540 0.53 -26.02 -20.20
C ALA A 540 -0.20 -27.03 -21.11
N ARG A 541 0.46 -27.53 -22.17
CA ARG A 541 -0.16 -28.43 -23.16
C ARG A 541 -0.08 -29.92 -22.79
N GLY A 542 0.81 -30.31 -21.88
CA GLY A 542 0.96 -31.71 -21.46
C GLY A 542 1.59 -32.63 -22.52
N ALA A 543 1.46 -33.95 -22.32
CA ALA A 543 2.19 -34.97 -23.08
C ALA A 543 1.72 -35.17 -24.54
N ASP A 544 0.56 -34.63 -24.91
CA ASP A 544 -0.11 -34.94 -26.19
C ASP A 544 0.21 -33.95 -27.32
N ALA A 545 0.97 -32.88 -27.04
CA ALA A 545 1.32 -31.86 -28.04
C ALA A 545 2.70 -32.11 -28.67
N PRO A 546 2.88 -31.85 -29.98
CA PRO A 546 4.19 -31.94 -30.62
C PRO A 546 5.18 -30.97 -29.97
N LEU A 547 6.29 -31.51 -29.47
CA LEU A 547 7.34 -30.73 -28.82
C LEU A 547 8.14 -29.92 -29.87
N PRO A 548 8.42 -28.62 -29.63
CA PRO A 548 9.21 -27.80 -30.54
C PRO A 548 10.68 -28.25 -30.55
N LYS A 549 11.12 -28.78 -31.69
CA LYS A 549 12.48 -29.35 -31.83
C LYS A 549 13.61 -28.32 -31.75
N ASP A 550 13.30 -27.04 -32.00
CA ASP A 550 14.25 -25.94 -32.01
C ASP A 550 14.56 -25.39 -30.61
N LEU A 551 13.77 -25.73 -29.61
CA LEU A 551 13.85 -25.11 -28.28
C LEU A 551 15.15 -25.44 -27.52
N PRO A 552 15.68 -26.68 -27.54
CA PRO A 552 17.00 -26.97 -26.99
C PRO A 552 18.12 -26.18 -27.70
N ASP A 553 18.05 -26.06 -29.02
CA ASP A 553 19.05 -25.35 -29.82
C ASP A 553 19.04 -23.85 -29.53
N ARG A 554 17.85 -23.24 -29.42
CA ARG A 554 17.68 -21.84 -29.00
C ARG A 554 18.19 -21.60 -27.59
N THR A 555 18.00 -22.57 -26.68
CA THR A 555 18.53 -22.50 -25.31
C THR A 555 20.06 -22.54 -25.32
N ALA A 556 20.66 -23.41 -26.13
CA ALA A 556 22.12 -23.51 -26.28
C ALA A 556 22.74 -22.21 -26.82
N LEU A 557 22.13 -21.62 -27.85
CA LEU A 557 22.56 -20.35 -28.44
C LEU A 557 22.52 -19.21 -27.41
N LEU A 558 21.43 -19.11 -26.65
CA LEU A 558 21.28 -18.10 -25.61
C LEU A 558 22.23 -18.28 -24.43
N LEU A 559 22.49 -19.53 -24.04
CA LEU A 559 23.46 -19.83 -23.00
C LEU A 559 24.87 -19.34 -23.40
N GLY A 560 25.29 -19.60 -24.64
CA GLY A 560 26.56 -19.11 -25.18
C GLY A 560 26.66 -17.59 -25.23
N ALA A 561 25.58 -16.90 -25.62
CA ALA A 561 25.52 -15.45 -25.63
C ALA A 561 25.68 -14.86 -24.21
N LEU A 562 24.95 -15.40 -23.22
CA LEU A 562 25.04 -14.96 -21.83
C LEU A 562 26.41 -15.24 -21.20
N GLN A 563 27.05 -16.37 -21.57
CA GLN A 563 28.40 -16.68 -21.12
C GLN A 563 29.44 -15.65 -21.58
N ALA A 564 29.30 -15.12 -22.80
CA ALA A 564 30.18 -14.08 -23.32
C ALA A 564 30.09 -12.77 -22.51
N PHE A 565 28.93 -12.45 -21.94
CA PHE A 565 28.75 -11.29 -21.05
C PHE A 565 29.24 -11.56 -19.62
N ALA A 566 29.24 -12.82 -19.18
CA ALA A 566 29.70 -13.20 -17.84
C ALA A 566 31.24 -13.26 -17.71
N GLN A 567 31.97 -13.38 -18.82
CA GLN A 567 33.44 -13.38 -18.83
C GLN A 567 33.99 -11.94 -18.90
N PRO A 568 34.94 -11.55 -18.03
CA PRO A 568 35.59 -10.26 -18.15
C PRO A 568 36.35 -10.20 -19.49
N GLN A 569 36.06 -9.19 -20.31
CA GLN A 569 36.87 -8.94 -21.49
C GLN A 569 38.33 -8.74 -21.05
N PRO A 570 39.32 -9.38 -21.70
CA PRO A 570 40.71 -9.07 -21.43
C PRO A 570 40.93 -7.59 -21.75
N GLU A 571 41.31 -6.81 -20.74
CA GLU A 571 41.82 -5.45 -20.93
C GLU A 571 42.93 -5.53 -21.99
N TYR A 572 42.63 -5.09 -23.20
CA TYR A 572 43.67 -4.71 -24.15
C TYR A 572 44.41 -3.55 -23.50
N ALA A 573 45.60 -3.84 -22.99
CA ALA A 573 46.56 -2.84 -22.57
C ALA A 573 46.81 -1.90 -23.77
N GLN A 574 46.11 -0.77 -23.81
CA GLN A 574 46.49 0.38 -24.62
C GLN A 574 47.84 0.85 -24.08
N LYS A 575 48.91 0.46 -24.76
CA LYS A 575 50.09 1.31 -24.86
C LYS A 575 49.70 2.50 -25.72
N ASP A 576 49.60 3.66 -25.09
CA ASP A 576 50.19 4.91 -25.57
C ASP A 576 50.39 5.86 -24.37
#